data_AF-A0A2W5XE34-F1
#
_entry.id   AF-A0A2W5XE34-F1
#
_cell.length_a   1.000
_cell.length_b   1.000
_cell.length_c   1.000
_cell.angle_alpha   90.00
_cell.angle_beta   90.00
_cell.angle_gamma   90.00
#
_symmetry.space_group_name_H-M   'P 1'
#
loop_
_entity.id
_entity.type
_entity.pdbx_description
1 polymer ?
#
loop_
_entity_poly.entity_id
_entity_poly.type
_entity_poly.pdbx_seq_one_letter_code
_entity_poly.pdbx_strand_id
1 'polypeptide(L)'
;MLIVIMALVWATAWPHAQPHAAKAPHFKKHHARSLRSGAIGAKAAGASQAAELALRRRVARLLRVAMMERREAELRDFLIAARTETPAFADGAVHELDARLAVLSAFVTKDFLGSPIVRARVINRRHVKLSAVLELHVRSRDGQEGSAVTIVQLRPDEETTIELLCPRALDAAQLTWKATAL
;
A
#
# COMPACT_ATOMS: atom_id res chain seq x y z
N MET A 1 28.70 -13.17 -32.65
CA MET A 1 28.50 -11.71 -32.65
C MET A 1 28.84 -11.20 -31.26
N LEU A 2 29.66 -10.16 -31.21
CA LEU A 2 30.49 -9.72 -30.08
C LEU A 2 29.99 -8.33 -29.64
N ILE A 3 30.22 -7.98 -28.36
CA ILE A 3 30.20 -6.63 -27.73
C ILE A 3 28.76 -6.04 -27.57
N VAL A 4 28.33 -5.36 -26.49
CA VAL A 4 29.00 -4.41 -25.58
C VAL A 4 28.27 -4.29 -24.22
N ILE A 5 29.10 -4.13 -23.18
CA ILE A 5 28.82 -3.80 -21.77
C ILE A 5 28.42 -2.32 -21.62
N MET A 6 27.42 -1.98 -20.80
CA MET A 6 27.47 -0.72 -20.02
C MET A 6 26.72 -0.85 -18.69
N ALA A 7 27.51 -0.86 -17.63
CA ALA A 7 27.10 -0.47 -16.29
C ALA A 7 26.93 1.05 -16.24
N LEU A 8 25.91 1.55 -15.54
CA LEU A 8 25.89 2.92 -15.04
C LEU A 8 25.60 2.90 -13.54
N VAL A 9 26.68 3.08 -12.77
CA VAL A 9 26.70 3.50 -11.39
C VAL A 9 26.49 5.00 -11.38
N TRP A 10 25.53 5.51 -10.60
CA TRP A 10 25.57 6.90 -10.18
C TRP A 10 25.33 7.00 -8.67
N ALA A 11 26.46 7.17 -7.98
CA ALA A 11 26.55 7.68 -6.64
C ALA A 11 26.37 9.20 -6.68
N THR A 12 25.50 9.73 -5.83
CA THR A 12 25.54 11.14 -5.44
C THR A 12 25.71 11.22 -3.93
N ALA A 13 26.93 11.56 -3.54
CA ALA A 13 27.36 11.84 -2.19
C ALA A 13 27.06 13.29 -1.79
N TRP A 14 26.57 13.47 -0.56
CA TRP A 14 26.87 14.54 0.44
C TRP A 14 26.60 16.04 0.07
N PRO A 15 26.52 17.00 1.05
CA PRO A 15 27.32 17.11 2.27
C PRO A 15 26.58 17.42 3.58
N HIS A 16 27.19 16.95 4.68
CA HIS A 16 27.11 17.54 6.00
C HIS A 16 27.64 18.98 5.96
N ALA A 17 26.85 19.94 6.42
CA ALA A 17 27.33 21.27 6.76
C ALA A 17 27.26 21.45 8.28
N GLN A 18 28.40 21.29 8.95
CA GLN A 18 28.65 21.88 10.27
C GLN A 18 29.10 23.33 10.06
N PRO A 19 28.55 24.32 10.79
CA PRO A 19 29.22 25.60 10.94
C PRO A 19 30.13 25.60 12.18
N HIS A 20 31.41 25.85 11.92
CA HIS A 20 32.45 26.18 12.88
C HIS A 20 32.17 27.49 13.63
N ALA A 21 32.79 27.56 14.81
CA ALA A 21 32.77 28.66 15.77
C ALA A 21 33.22 30.01 15.21
N ALA A 22 32.56 31.08 15.68
CA ALA A 22 33.11 32.44 15.70
C ALA A 22 33.29 32.88 17.16
N LYS A 23 34.53 33.22 17.53
CA LYS A 23 34.90 33.83 18.82
C LYS A 23 34.91 35.37 18.70
N ALA A 24 34.53 36.00 19.82
CA ALA A 24 34.86 37.36 20.33
C ALA A 24 34.20 38.57 19.62
N PRO A 25 33.89 39.70 20.33
CA PRO A 25 34.63 40.23 21.49
C PRO A 25 33.82 40.72 22.70
N HIS A 26 34.56 40.93 23.80
CA HIS A 26 34.22 41.66 25.01
C HIS A 26 33.61 43.05 24.71
N PHE A 27 32.45 43.35 25.29
CA PHE A 27 31.94 44.73 25.40
C PHE A 27 31.59 45.09 26.84
N LYS A 28 31.91 46.35 27.16
CA LYS A 28 32.00 46.96 28.49
C LYS A 28 30.64 47.09 29.17
N LYS A 29 30.66 46.92 30.50
CA LYS A 29 29.57 47.28 31.42
C LYS A 29 29.30 48.79 31.34
N HIS A 30 28.05 49.18 31.05
CA HIS A 30 27.54 50.50 31.40
C HIS A 30 26.16 50.38 32.05
N HIS A 31 26.12 50.91 33.27
CA HIS A 31 25.03 51.45 34.08
C HIS A 31 23.57 51.07 33.76
N ALA A 32 22.93 50.54 34.81
CA ALA A 32 21.50 50.51 35.01
C ALA A 32 20.86 51.90 34.82
N ARG A 33 19.83 51.97 33.98
CA ARG A 33 18.85 53.05 34.00
C ARG A 33 17.46 52.48 33.80
N SER A 34 16.69 52.52 34.89
CA SER A 34 15.23 52.64 34.96
C SER A 34 14.39 52.10 33.79
N LEU A 35 13.81 50.90 33.99
CA LEU A 35 12.60 50.46 33.27
C LEU A 35 11.65 49.77 34.27
N ARG A 36 10.93 50.57 35.07
CA ARG A 36 9.78 50.11 35.87
C ARG A 36 8.54 50.96 35.57
N SER A 37 8.02 50.82 34.35
CA SER A 37 6.63 51.13 34.01
C SER A 37 6.33 50.57 32.62
N GLY A 38 5.76 49.37 32.56
CA GLY A 38 5.41 48.72 31.27
C GLY A 38 5.21 47.20 31.33
N ALA A 39 5.55 46.55 32.45
CA ALA A 39 5.56 45.09 32.56
C ALA A 39 4.17 44.42 32.70
N ILE A 40 3.08 45.20 32.81
CA ILE A 40 1.73 44.65 32.93
C ILE A 40 1.07 44.47 31.54
N GLY A 41 1.38 45.34 30.56
CA GLY A 41 0.88 45.20 29.18
C GLY A 41 1.69 44.22 28.31
N ALA A 42 3.00 44.11 28.54
CA ALA A 42 3.88 43.26 27.72
C ALA A 42 3.67 41.75 27.94
N LYS A 43 3.28 41.33 29.15
CA LYS A 43 2.96 39.91 29.43
C LYS A 43 1.63 39.47 28.82
N ALA A 44 0.63 40.35 28.77
CA ALA A 44 -0.66 40.07 28.12
C ALA A 44 -0.53 40.02 26.59
N ALA A 45 0.25 40.93 25.99
CA ALA A 45 0.56 40.90 24.56
C ALA A 45 1.41 39.69 24.15
N GLY A 46 2.40 39.30 24.97
CA GLY A 46 3.20 38.09 24.76
C GLY A 46 2.41 36.79 24.93
N ALA A 47 1.46 36.75 25.87
CA ALA A 47 0.54 35.61 26.04
C ALA A 47 -0.42 35.47 24.85
N SER A 48 -0.92 36.60 24.31
CA SER A 48 -1.75 36.62 23.10
C SER A 48 -0.97 36.16 21.87
N GLN A 49 0.27 36.63 21.67
CA GLN A 49 1.15 36.17 20.57
C GLN A 49 1.56 34.70 20.72
N ALA A 50 1.80 34.22 21.95
CA ALA A 50 2.11 32.81 22.20
C ALA A 50 0.90 31.91 21.92
N ALA A 51 -0.31 32.35 22.29
CA ALA A 51 -1.56 31.66 21.97
C ALA A 51 -1.81 31.62 20.45
N GLU A 52 -1.54 32.74 19.76
CA GLU A 52 -1.66 32.83 18.30
C GLU A 52 -0.65 31.90 17.59
N LEU A 53 0.61 31.87 18.04
CA LEU A 53 1.63 30.95 17.51
C LEU A 53 1.27 29.48 17.76
N ALA A 54 0.72 29.15 18.93
CA ALA A 54 0.24 27.81 19.24
C ALA A 54 -0.92 27.40 18.33
N LEU A 55 -1.86 28.33 18.06
CA LEU A 55 -2.96 28.11 17.14
C LEU A 55 -2.48 27.91 15.70
N ARG A 56 -1.55 28.74 15.22
CA ARG A 56 -0.92 28.60 13.89
C ARG A 56 -0.22 27.25 13.73
N ARG A 57 0.50 26.77 14.76
CA ARG A 57 1.14 25.44 14.75
C ARG A 57 0.11 24.31 14.69
N ARG A 58 -1.01 24.45 15.41
CA ARG A 58 -2.10 23.46 15.39
C ARG A 58 -2.77 23.42 14.01
N VAL A 59 -3.07 24.58 13.43
CA VAL A 59 -3.66 24.68 12.08
C VAL A 59 -2.70 24.12 11.03
N ALA A 60 -1.41 24.45 11.09
CA ALA A 60 -0.42 23.89 10.17
C ALA A 60 -0.31 22.36 10.29
N ARG A 61 -0.43 21.81 11.51
CA ARG A 61 -0.46 20.36 11.73
C ARG A 61 -1.73 19.73 11.13
N LEU A 62 -2.89 20.34 11.34
CA LEU A 62 -4.16 19.84 10.78
C LEU A 62 -4.18 19.89 9.25
N LEU A 63 -3.68 20.98 8.65
CA LEU A 63 -3.53 21.08 7.20
C LEU A 63 -2.60 20.00 6.65
N ARG A 64 -1.49 19.72 7.35
CA ARG A 64 -0.58 18.63 6.95
C ARG A 64 -1.26 17.27 6.99
N VAL A 65 -2.08 16.99 8.01
CA VAL A 65 -2.86 15.74 8.10
C VAL A 65 -3.86 15.65 6.96
N ALA A 66 -4.67 16.69 6.73
CA ALA A 66 -5.64 16.71 5.64
C ALA A 66 -5.00 16.54 4.26
N MET A 67 -3.80 17.11 4.03
CA MET A 67 -3.05 16.90 2.79
C MET A 67 -2.56 15.45 2.63
N MET A 68 -2.19 14.78 3.72
CA MET A 68 -1.78 13.37 3.68
C MET A 68 -2.97 12.45 3.41
N GLU A 69 -4.11 12.67 4.07
CA GLU A 69 -5.35 11.92 3.84
C GLU A 69 -5.83 12.07 2.40
N ARG A 70 -5.78 13.29 1.86
CA ARG A 70 -6.12 13.54 0.45
C ARG A 70 -5.18 12.79 -0.50
N ARG A 71 -3.88 12.82 -0.23
CA ARG A 71 -2.89 12.11 -1.07
C ARG A 71 -3.05 10.59 -0.98
N GLU A 72 -3.43 10.07 0.18
CA GLU A 72 -3.77 8.66 0.37
C GLU A 72 -5.01 8.26 -0.45
N ALA A 73 -6.07 9.07 -0.42
CA ALA A 73 -7.26 8.85 -1.24
C ALA A 73 -6.94 8.91 -2.74
N GLU A 74 -6.18 9.91 -3.19
CA GLU A 74 -5.76 10.03 -4.59
C GLU A 74 -4.88 8.85 -5.04
N LEU A 75 -3.99 8.34 -4.17
CA LEU A 75 -3.20 7.14 -4.46
C LEU A 75 -4.09 5.89 -4.52
N ARG A 76 -5.05 5.75 -3.61
CA ARG A 76 -5.99 4.64 -3.60
C ARG A 76 -6.84 4.66 -4.88
N ASP A 77 -7.38 5.81 -5.23
CA ASP A 77 -8.18 6.00 -6.45
C ASP A 77 -7.34 5.79 -7.70
N PHE A 78 -6.08 6.24 -7.72
CA PHE A 78 -5.15 5.96 -8.79
C PHE A 78 -4.86 4.46 -8.92
N LEU A 79 -4.61 3.75 -7.82
CA LEU A 79 -4.37 2.30 -7.84
C LEU A 79 -5.60 1.53 -8.32
N ILE A 80 -6.81 1.99 -7.97
CA ILE A 80 -8.07 1.41 -8.45
C ILE A 80 -8.29 1.73 -9.93
N ALA A 81 -8.07 2.98 -10.35
CA ALA A 81 -8.40 3.47 -11.69
C ALA A 81 -7.37 3.08 -12.76
N ALA A 82 -6.09 3.03 -12.41
CA ALA A 82 -5.01 2.87 -13.38
C ALA A 82 -4.95 1.46 -14.00
N ARG A 83 -5.72 0.47 -13.49
CA ARG A 83 -5.65 -0.94 -13.94
C ARG A 83 -4.20 -1.40 -14.15
N THR A 84 -3.27 -0.94 -13.30
CA THR A 84 -1.84 -1.29 -13.37
C THR A 84 -1.59 -2.73 -12.94
N GLU A 85 -2.65 -3.46 -12.62
CA GLU A 85 -2.72 -4.91 -12.60
C GLU A 85 -2.48 -5.47 -14.02
N THR A 86 -1.27 -5.28 -14.57
CA THR A 86 -0.80 -6.26 -15.55
C THR A 86 -0.82 -7.58 -14.78
N PRO A 87 -1.65 -8.57 -15.17
CA PRO A 87 -1.74 -9.80 -14.42
C PRO A 87 -0.34 -10.39 -14.35
N ALA A 88 0.15 -10.62 -13.12
CA ALA A 88 1.45 -11.27 -12.91
C ALA A 88 1.43 -12.66 -13.55
N PHE A 89 0.25 -13.28 -13.55
CA PHE A 89 -0.04 -14.53 -14.22
C PHE A 89 -1.50 -14.54 -14.66
N ALA A 90 -1.77 -15.08 -15.86
CA ALA A 90 -3.11 -15.27 -16.38
C ALA A 90 -3.28 -16.73 -16.76
N ASP A 91 -4.31 -17.35 -16.23
CA ASP A 91 -4.71 -18.71 -16.53
C ASP A 91 -6.03 -18.70 -17.30
N GLY A 92 -5.93 -18.90 -18.61
CA GLY A 92 -7.10 -19.04 -19.48
C GLY A 92 -7.63 -20.46 -19.55
N ALA A 93 -7.02 -21.42 -18.85
CA ALA A 93 -7.48 -22.81 -18.88
C ALA A 93 -8.75 -22.99 -18.06
N VAL A 94 -9.66 -23.82 -18.58
CA VAL A 94 -10.83 -24.26 -17.84
C VAL A 94 -10.42 -25.42 -16.94
N HIS A 95 -10.54 -25.23 -15.62
CA HIS A 95 -10.27 -26.26 -14.62
C HIS A 95 -11.58 -26.91 -14.20
N GLU A 96 -11.83 -28.12 -14.68
CA GLU A 96 -12.97 -28.93 -14.24
C GLU A 96 -12.62 -29.57 -12.90
N LEU A 97 -13.28 -29.13 -11.82
CA LEU A 97 -13.00 -29.62 -10.46
C LEU A 97 -13.78 -30.89 -10.15
N ASP A 98 -14.99 -30.96 -10.71
CA ASP A 98 -15.88 -32.11 -10.78
C ASP A 98 -16.81 -31.87 -11.99
N ALA A 99 -17.60 -32.86 -12.39
CA ALA A 99 -18.62 -32.76 -13.45
C ALA A 99 -19.68 -31.66 -13.22
N ARG A 100 -19.59 -30.92 -12.10
CA ARG A 100 -20.60 -29.99 -11.58
C ARG A 100 -20.09 -28.56 -11.50
N LEU A 101 -18.78 -28.38 -11.39
CA LEU A 101 -18.15 -27.13 -11.01
C LEU A 101 -16.88 -26.93 -11.82
N ALA A 102 -16.78 -25.79 -12.49
CA ALA A 102 -15.62 -25.43 -13.26
C ALA A 102 -15.13 -24.03 -12.92
N VAL A 103 -13.81 -23.86 -12.92
CA VAL A 103 -13.16 -22.55 -12.94
C VAL A 103 -12.85 -22.23 -14.40
N LEU A 104 -13.39 -21.14 -14.92
CA LEU A 104 -13.30 -20.79 -16.35
C LEU A 104 -11.99 -20.08 -16.69
N SER A 105 -11.70 -19.01 -15.96
CA SER A 105 -10.51 -18.20 -16.16
C SER A 105 -10.07 -17.63 -14.82
N ALA A 106 -8.77 -17.56 -14.58
CA ALA A 106 -8.20 -16.95 -13.40
C ALA A 106 -7.10 -15.95 -13.76
N PHE A 107 -7.04 -14.84 -13.03
CA PHE A 107 -5.98 -13.85 -13.14
C PHE A 107 -5.36 -13.65 -11.77
N VAL A 108 -4.04 -13.53 -11.74
CA VAL A 108 -3.28 -13.30 -10.53
C VAL A 108 -2.70 -11.91 -10.58
N THR A 109 -3.00 -11.13 -9.56
CA THR A 109 -2.39 -9.84 -9.28
C THR A 109 -1.61 -9.95 -7.98
N LYS A 110 -0.93 -8.88 -7.57
CA LYS A 110 -0.19 -8.83 -6.32
C LYS A 110 -0.69 -7.66 -5.48
N ASP A 111 -0.80 -7.87 -4.17
CA ASP A 111 -0.99 -6.79 -3.22
C ASP A 111 0.30 -5.96 -3.07
N PHE A 112 0.24 -4.94 -2.22
CA PHE A 112 1.38 -4.06 -1.94
C PHE A 112 2.54 -4.76 -1.21
N LEU A 113 2.31 -5.92 -0.61
CA LEU A 113 3.32 -6.75 0.07
C LEU A 113 3.89 -7.82 -0.87
N GLY A 114 3.39 -7.93 -2.10
CA GLY A 114 3.77 -8.96 -3.07
C GLY A 114 3.02 -10.29 -2.90
N SER A 115 2.00 -10.35 -2.04
CA SER A 115 1.11 -11.50 -1.87
C SER A 115 0.16 -11.62 -3.06
N PRO A 116 -0.03 -12.81 -3.65
CA PRO A 116 -0.90 -12.97 -4.79
C PRO A 116 -2.37 -12.81 -4.40
N ILE A 117 -3.11 -12.07 -5.22
CA ILE A 117 -4.56 -12.01 -5.21
C ILE A 117 -5.03 -12.71 -6.48
N VAL A 118 -5.79 -13.79 -6.33
CA VAL A 118 -6.29 -14.58 -7.45
C VAL A 118 -7.78 -14.32 -7.63
N ARG A 119 -8.13 -13.80 -8.80
CA ARG A 119 -9.52 -13.59 -9.22
C ARG A 119 -9.89 -14.65 -10.23
N ALA A 120 -10.90 -15.46 -9.91
CA ALA A 120 -11.31 -16.58 -10.74
C ALA A 120 -12.81 -16.54 -11.04
N ARG A 121 -13.19 -16.84 -12.28
CA ARG A 121 -14.60 -17.02 -12.67
C ARG A 121 -14.99 -18.47 -12.44
N VAL A 122 -16.04 -18.71 -11.68
CA VAL A 122 -16.53 -20.05 -11.34
C VAL A 122 -17.97 -20.20 -11.78
N ILE A 123 -18.29 -21.36 -12.35
CA ILE A 123 -19.63 -21.67 -12.85
C ILE A 123 -20.15 -22.99 -12.26
N ASN A 124 -21.40 -22.98 -11.83
CA ASN A 124 -22.15 -24.20 -11.54
C ASN A 124 -22.80 -24.72 -12.82
N ARG A 125 -22.38 -25.90 -13.29
CA ARG A 125 -22.92 -26.52 -14.51
C ARG A 125 -24.11 -27.43 -14.23
N ARG A 126 -24.64 -27.45 -13.00
CA ARG A 126 -25.81 -28.25 -12.64
C ARG A 126 -27.08 -27.43 -12.63
N HIS A 127 -28.19 -28.14 -12.86
CA HIS A 127 -29.55 -27.63 -12.65
C HIS A 127 -29.99 -27.60 -11.18
N VAL A 128 -29.06 -27.72 -10.21
CA VAL A 128 -29.33 -27.67 -8.76
C VAL A 128 -28.36 -26.73 -8.07
N LYS A 129 -28.77 -26.16 -6.94
CA LYS A 129 -27.89 -25.34 -6.09
C LYS A 129 -26.71 -26.20 -5.60
N LEU A 130 -25.51 -25.63 -5.63
CA LEU A 130 -24.27 -26.27 -5.19
C LEU A 130 -23.61 -25.44 -4.09
N SER A 131 -23.11 -26.12 -3.07
CA SER A 131 -22.24 -25.56 -2.04
C SER A 131 -20.92 -26.32 -2.05
N ALA A 132 -19.80 -25.62 -2.15
CA ALA A 132 -18.48 -26.26 -2.16
C ALA A 132 -17.43 -25.37 -1.50
N VAL A 133 -16.43 -26.04 -0.93
CA VAL A 133 -15.16 -25.43 -0.56
C VAL A 133 -14.23 -25.51 -1.76
N LEU A 134 -13.69 -24.37 -2.17
CA LEU A 134 -12.68 -24.25 -3.20
C LEU A 134 -11.33 -23.99 -2.56
N GLU A 135 -10.38 -24.86 -2.84
CA GLU A 135 -8.99 -24.73 -2.45
C GLU A 135 -8.15 -24.43 -3.69
N LEU A 136 -7.39 -23.35 -3.59
CA LEU A 136 -6.44 -22.90 -4.59
C LEU A 136 -5.03 -23.18 -4.06
N HIS A 137 -4.21 -23.83 -4.87
CA HIS A 137 -2.77 -23.93 -4.67
C HIS A 137 -2.06 -23.10 -5.73
N VAL A 138 -1.13 -22.25 -5.29
CA VAL A 138 -0.32 -21.40 -6.15
C VAL A 138 1.13 -21.85 -6.02
N ARG A 139 1.78 -22.14 -7.15
CA ARG A 139 3.19 -22.53 -7.21
C ARG A 139 4.00 -21.46 -7.91
N SER A 140 5.15 -21.13 -7.32
CA SER A 140 6.16 -20.24 -7.90
C SER A 140 7.14 -21.00 -8.80
N ARG A 141 7.83 -20.27 -9.70
CA ARG A 141 8.93 -20.81 -10.52
C ARG A 141 10.05 -21.40 -9.67
N ASP A 142 10.27 -20.86 -8.48
CA ASP A 142 11.29 -21.33 -7.54
C ASP A 142 10.84 -22.53 -6.69
N GLY A 143 9.68 -23.12 -7.02
CA GLY A 143 9.12 -24.29 -6.31
C GLY A 143 8.44 -23.97 -4.99
N GLN A 144 8.34 -22.70 -4.59
CA GLN A 144 7.58 -22.28 -3.41
C GLN A 144 6.08 -22.43 -3.65
N GLU A 145 5.36 -22.86 -2.61
CA GLU A 145 3.91 -23.08 -2.67
C GLU A 145 3.17 -22.23 -1.63
N GLY A 146 1.96 -21.82 -1.99
CA GLY A 146 0.99 -21.18 -1.11
C GLY A 146 -0.42 -21.70 -1.43
N SER A 147 -1.33 -21.52 -0.49
CA SER A 147 -2.73 -21.91 -0.68
C SER A 147 -3.69 -20.86 -0.17
N ALA A 148 -4.91 -20.88 -0.71
CA ALA A 148 -6.03 -20.08 -0.25
C ALA A 148 -7.32 -20.90 -0.40
N VAL A 149 -8.29 -20.62 0.47
CA VAL A 149 -9.55 -21.36 0.50
C VAL A 149 -10.71 -20.38 0.53
N THR A 150 -11.79 -20.71 -0.19
CA THR A 150 -13.06 -19.98 -0.12
C THR A 150 -14.24 -20.94 -0.18
N ILE A 151 -15.41 -20.47 0.23
CA ILE A 151 -16.66 -21.23 0.14
C ILE A 151 -17.53 -20.56 -0.90
N VAL A 152 -18.06 -21.35 -1.84
CA VAL A 152 -18.99 -20.89 -2.85
C VAL A 152 -20.36 -21.52 -2.66
N GLN A 153 -21.40 -20.73 -2.87
CA GLN A 153 -22.76 -21.20 -3.03
C GLN A 153 -23.30 -20.65 -4.34
N LEU A 154 -23.60 -21.54 -5.28
CA LEU A 154 -23.99 -21.18 -6.63
C LEU A 154 -25.35 -21.79 -6.94
N ARG A 155 -26.26 -20.97 -7.45
CA ARG A 155 -27.53 -21.39 -8.05
C ARG A 155 -27.27 -22.15 -9.34
N PRO A 156 -28.30 -22.84 -9.88
CA PRO A 156 -28.20 -23.47 -11.19
C PRO A 156 -27.72 -22.50 -12.26
N ASP A 157 -26.73 -22.94 -13.05
CA ASP A 157 -26.16 -22.18 -14.17
C ASP A 157 -25.61 -20.80 -13.78
N GLU A 158 -25.39 -20.55 -12.48
CA GLU A 158 -24.84 -19.31 -11.97
C GLU A 158 -23.33 -19.26 -12.16
N GLU A 159 -22.88 -18.12 -12.66
CA GLU A 159 -21.49 -17.76 -12.80
C GLU A 159 -21.15 -16.62 -11.86
N THR A 160 -20.04 -16.72 -11.14
CA THR A 160 -19.61 -15.70 -10.18
C THR A 160 -18.10 -15.57 -10.18
N THR A 161 -17.62 -14.36 -9.93
CA THR A 161 -16.19 -14.11 -9.70
C THR A 161 -15.88 -14.24 -8.21
N ILE A 162 -14.88 -15.06 -7.90
CA ILE A 162 -14.33 -15.19 -6.56
C ILE A 162 -12.95 -14.54 -6.51
N GLU A 163 -12.60 -14.00 -5.34
CA GLU A 163 -11.28 -13.46 -5.05
C GLU A 163 -10.68 -14.23 -3.88
N LEU A 164 -9.45 -14.72 -4.05
CA LEU A 164 -8.70 -15.42 -3.03
C LEU A 164 -7.38 -14.69 -2.77
N LEU A 165 -7.09 -14.41 -1.51
CA LEU A 165 -5.81 -13.88 -1.08
C LEU A 165 -4.91 -15.02 -0.60
N CYS A 166 -3.74 -15.16 -1.23
CA CYS A 166 -2.71 -16.07 -0.76
C CYS A 166 -1.79 -15.30 0.20
N PRO A 167 -1.70 -15.67 1.50
CA PRO A 167 -1.01 -14.85 2.52
C PRO A 167 0.52 -14.85 2.41
N ARG A 168 1.09 -15.52 1.41
CA ARG A 168 2.52 -15.66 1.22
C ARG A 168 2.93 -14.91 -0.04
N ALA A 169 3.90 -14.01 0.08
CA ALA A 169 4.48 -13.32 -1.07
C ALA A 169 5.17 -14.33 -2.00
N LEU A 170 4.63 -14.51 -3.20
CA LEU A 170 5.11 -15.48 -4.19
C LEU A 170 4.77 -15.02 -5.62
N ASP A 171 5.65 -15.38 -6.55
CA ASP A 171 5.46 -15.08 -7.97
C ASP A 171 4.74 -16.24 -8.65
N ALA A 172 3.44 -16.10 -8.86
CA ALA A 172 2.60 -17.19 -9.37
C ALA A 172 3.05 -17.62 -10.78
N ALA A 173 3.26 -18.92 -10.95
CA ALA A 173 3.62 -19.53 -12.22
C ALA A 173 2.65 -20.64 -12.64
N GLN A 174 1.99 -21.26 -11.66
CA GLN A 174 1.01 -22.31 -11.89
C GLN A 174 -0.08 -22.24 -10.82
N LEU A 175 -1.31 -22.51 -11.23
CA LEU A 175 -2.48 -22.63 -10.35
C LEU A 175 -3.00 -24.06 -10.44
N THR A 176 -3.33 -24.61 -9.28
CA THR A 176 -4.02 -25.90 -9.17
C THR A 176 -5.22 -25.72 -8.27
N TRP A 177 -6.36 -26.28 -8.67
CA TRP A 177 -7.61 -26.13 -7.98
C TRP A 177 -8.13 -27.45 -7.46
N LYS A 178 -8.81 -27.41 -6.32
CA LYS A 178 -9.51 -28.54 -5.73
C LYS A 178 -10.86 -28.09 -5.19
N ALA A 179 -11.90 -28.89 -5.40
CA ALA A 179 -13.21 -28.68 -4.82
C ALA A 179 -13.57 -29.79 -3.84
N THR A 180 -14.22 -29.42 -2.74
CA THR A 180 -14.84 -30.36 -1.81
C THR A 180 -16.30 -29.96 -1.62
N ALA A 181 -17.24 -30.85 -1.95
CA ALA A 181 -18.67 -30.61 -1.77
C ALA A 181 -19.04 -30.53 -0.28
N LEU A 182 -19.99 -29.65 0.06
CA LEU A 182 -20.55 -29.47 1.39
C LEU A 182 -21.94 -30.10 1.53
#